data_AF-A0A6A5AC97-F1
#
_entry.id   AF-A0A6A5AC97-F1
#
_cell.length_a   1.000
_cell.length_b   1.000
_cell.length_c   1.000
_cell.angle_alpha   90.00
_cell.angle_beta   90.00
_cell.angle_gamma   90.00
#
_symmetry.space_group_name_H-M   'P 1'
#
loop_
_entity.id
_entity.type
_entity.pdbx_description
1 polymer ?
#
loop_
_entity_poly.entity_id
_entity_poly.type
_entity_poly.pdbx_seq_one_letter_code
_entity_poly.pdbx_strand_id
1 'polypeptide(L)'
;MVSTALALPLLFPSPVPLLTRQVPSSVTLTKRQVACLIIHAFLCTFTAANTSFNHFHFFDVFAPSAPPDWSNAAATDQDEDTTAVQKLVTVLHYFSRFTTDNLSSGDNTNRYDQQVITYSRHVLDTTLWTDGGMAGGGGWADTLPWTSVHVHANGAIEDD
;
A
#
# COMPACT_ATOMS: atom_id res chain seq x y z
N MET A 1 -8.22 -17.03 -6.59
CA MET A 1 -7.38 -16.59 -5.45
C MET A 1 -6.40 -17.66 -5.00
N VAL A 2 -6.84 -18.83 -4.50
CA VAL A 2 -5.95 -19.87 -3.95
C VAL A 2 -4.92 -20.39 -4.97
N SER A 3 -5.32 -20.60 -6.23
CA SER A 3 -4.39 -20.98 -7.30
C SER A 3 -3.21 -20.01 -7.46
N THR A 4 -3.43 -18.70 -7.30
CA THR A 4 -2.38 -17.68 -7.38
C THR A 4 -1.44 -17.73 -6.18
N ALA A 5 -1.96 -18.03 -4.99
CA ALA A 5 -1.13 -18.24 -3.80
C ALA A 5 -0.21 -19.47 -3.94
N LEU A 6 -0.73 -20.57 -4.50
CA LEU A 6 0.07 -21.76 -4.77
C LEU A 6 1.17 -21.53 -5.82
N ALA A 7 1.05 -20.49 -6.65
CA ALA A 7 2.04 -20.12 -7.65
C ALA A 7 3.22 -19.29 -7.09
N LEU A 8 3.27 -19.01 -5.77
CA LEU A 8 4.31 -18.19 -5.15
C LEU A 8 5.75 -18.60 -5.53
N PRO A 9 6.16 -19.89 -5.47
CA PRO A 9 7.54 -20.28 -5.80
C PRO A 9 7.89 -20.05 -7.28
N LEU A 10 6.89 -20.06 -8.16
CA LEU A 10 7.07 -19.80 -9.59
C LEU A 10 7.16 -18.30 -9.87
N LEU A 11 6.37 -17.49 -9.16
CA LEU A 11 6.34 -16.03 -9.30
C LEU A 11 7.54 -15.34 -8.64
N PHE A 12 8.10 -15.95 -7.61
CA PHE A 12 9.24 -15.41 -6.85
C PHE A 12 10.36 -16.46 -6.76
N PRO A 13 11.10 -16.71 -7.86
CA PRO A 13 12.24 -17.63 -7.86
C PRO A 13 13.42 -17.09 -7.03
N SER A 14 13.47 -15.78 -6.82
CA SER A 14 14.46 -15.09 -6.00
C SER A 14 13.78 -14.29 -4.89
N PRO A 15 14.44 -14.11 -3.72
CA PRO A 15 13.94 -13.24 -2.67
C PRO A 15 13.67 -11.82 -3.16
N VAL A 16 12.59 -11.21 -2.67
CA VAL A 16 12.29 -9.80 -2.95
C VAL A 16 13.22 -8.93 -2.08
N PRO A 17 13.99 -8.00 -2.67
CA PRO A 17 14.88 -7.14 -1.90
C PRO A 17 14.08 -6.21 -0.99
N LEU A 18 14.59 -6.01 0.23
CA LEU A 18 13.94 -5.16 1.22
C LEU A 18 14.37 -3.71 1.04
N LEU A 19 13.39 -2.81 1.08
CA LEU A 19 13.66 -1.38 1.19
C LEU A 19 14.00 -1.10 2.66
N THR A 20 15.29 -1.01 2.99
CA THR A 20 15.82 -0.78 4.36
C THR A 20 16.10 0.70 4.64
N ARG A 21 16.11 1.08 5.92
CA ARG A 21 16.19 2.49 6.34
C ARG A 21 17.50 3.10 5.85
N GLN A 22 17.45 4.36 5.39
CA GLN A 22 18.62 5.12 4.90
C GLN A 22 19.32 4.53 3.66
N VAL A 23 18.71 3.55 2.98
CA VAL A 23 19.24 3.02 1.72
C VAL A 23 18.30 3.43 0.58
N PRO A 24 18.74 4.27 -0.37
CA PRO A 24 17.96 4.53 -1.57
C PRO A 24 17.93 3.27 -2.42
N SER A 25 16.72 2.76 -2.69
CA SER A 25 16.54 1.50 -3.42
C SER A 25 15.15 1.47 -4.05
N SER A 26 14.99 0.66 -5.10
CA SER A 26 13.72 0.46 -5.78
C SER A 26 13.49 -1.01 -6.09
N VAL A 27 12.23 -1.43 -6.03
CA VAL A 27 11.79 -2.79 -6.39
C VAL A 27 10.68 -2.69 -7.41
N THR A 28 10.85 -3.38 -8.54
CA THR A 28 9.84 -3.49 -9.59
C THR A 28 9.26 -4.89 -9.60
N LEU A 29 7.94 -4.99 -9.50
CA LEU A 29 7.19 -6.25 -9.48
C LEU A 29 6.09 -6.21 -10.53
N THR A 30 5.73 -7.37 -11.10
CA THR A 30 4.52 -7.46 -11.93
C THR A 30 3.27 -7.33 -11.07
N LYS A 31 2.16 -6.88 -11.65
CA LYS A 31 0.88 -6.81 -10.91
C LYS A 31 0.45 -8.20 -10.42
N ARG A 32 0.78 -9.27 -11.16
CA ARG A 32 0.51 -10.66 -10.72
C ARG A 32 1.34 -11.04 -9.48
N GLN A 33 2.62 -10.66 -9.43
CA GLN A 33 3.48 -10.83 -8.27
C GLN A 33 2.90 -10.08 -7.05
N VAL A 34 2.50 -8.82 -7.24
CA VAL A 34 1.88 -8.01 -6.16
C VAL A 34 0.57 -8.65 -5.68
N ALA A 35 -0.30 -9.09 -6.59
CA ALA A 35 -1.55 -9.77 -6.23
C ALA A 35 -1.30 -11.05 -5.43
N CYS A 36 -0.28 -11.84 -5.79
CA CYS A 36 0.13 -13.03 -5.04
C CYS A 36 0.50 -12.67 -3.59
N LEU A 37 1.33 -11.65 -3.37
CA LEU A 37 1.72 -11.20 -2.03
C LEU A 37 0.51 -10.72 -1.20
N ILE A 38 -0.41 -9.96 -1.80
CA ILE A 38 -1.63 -9.47 -1.13
C ILE A 38 -2.54 -10.65 -0.74
N ILE A 39 -2.68 -11.66 -1.59
CA ILE A 39 -3.46 -12.88 -1.27
C ILE A 39 -2.80 -13.63 -0.10
N HIS A 40 -1.46 -13.74 -0.08
CA HIS A 40 -0.75 -14.37 1.05
C HIS A 40 -0.94 -13.61 2.37
N ALA A 41 -0.94 -12.27 2.32
CA ALA A 41 -1.28 -11.43 3.46
C ALA A 41 -2.74 -11.65 3.91
N PHE A 42 -3.68 -11.71 2.97
CA PHE A 42 -5.11 -11.91 3.26
C PHE A 42 -5.37 -13.29 3.90
N LEU A 43 -4.67 -14.33 3.46
CA LEU A 43 -4.73 -15.67 4.02
C LEU A 43 -3.86 -15.85 5.28
N CYS A 44 -3.17 -14.80 5.75
CA CYS A 44 -2.27 -14.84 6.90
C CYS A 44 -1.18 -15.93 6.81
N THR A 45 -0.60 -16.11 5.61
CA THR A 45 0.35 -17.21 5.32
C THR A 45 1.83 -16.81 5.33
N PHE A 46 2.13 -15.53 5.53
CA PHE A 46 3.51 -15.13 5.81
C PHE A 46 3.92 -15.68 7.18
N THR A 47 4.95 -16.52 7.21
CA THR A 47 5.51 -17.03 8.47
C THR A 47 6.06 -15.86 9.27
N ALA A 48 5.81 -15.89 10.59
CA ALA A 48 6.03 -14.77 11.51
C ALA A 48 7.32 -14.00 11.17
N ALA A 49 7.10 -12.77 10.70
CA ALA A 49 8.16 -11.82 10.46
C ALA A 49 8.87 -11.57 11.81
N ASN A 50 10.19 -11.51 11.81
CA ASN A 50 10.92 -11.09 13.01
C ASN A 50 10.40 -9.70 13.44
N THR A 51 10.64 -9.31 14.70
CA THR A 51 10.25 -7.98 15.23
C THR A 51 10.87 -6.80 14.46
N SER A 52 11.83 -7.05 13.57
CA SER A 52 12.49 -6.09 12.69
C SER A 52 11.83 -5.97 11.31
N PHE A 53 10.80 -6.77 11.00
CA PHE A 53 10.04 -6.72 9.77
C PHE A 53 8.68 -6.06 10.01
N ASN A 54 8.21 -5.30 9.03
CA ASN A 54 6.86 -4.75 9.06
C ASN A 54 5.84 -5.90 9.04
N HIS A 55 5.07 -6.00 10.13
CA HIS A 55 3.89 -6.83 10.19
C HIS A 55 2.78 -6.17 9.37
N PHE A 56 2.46 -6.75 8.21
CA PHE A 56 1.24 -6.41 7.50
C PHE A 56 0.26 -7.57 7.68
N HIS A 57 -0.62 -7.44 8.67
CA HIS A 57 -1.75 -8.34 8.84
C HIS A 57 -3.02 -7.61 8.44
N PHE A 58 -3.82 -8.22 7.56
CA PHE A 58 -5.17 -7.72 7.30
C PHE A 58 -6.01 -7.65 8.58
N PHE A 59 -5.67 -8.43 9.61
CA PHE A 59 -6.22 -8.27 10.94
C PHE A 59 -6.09 -6.82 11.45
N ASP A 60 -4.93 -6.18 11.35
CA ASP A 60 -4.72 -4.79 11.82
C ASP A 60 -5.47 -3.77 10.94
N VAL A 61 -5.68 -4.08 9.66
CA VAL A 61 -6.42 -3.23 8.72
C VAL A 61 -7.93 -3.28 9.00
N PHE A 62 -8.45 -4.43 9.40
CA PHE A 62 -9.85 -4.67 9.71
C PHE A 62 -10.18 -4.59 11.21
N ALA A 63 -9.15 -4.49 12.06
CA ALA A 63 -9.34 -4.33 13.50
C ALA A 63 -10.06 -3.00 13.76
N PRO A 64 -11.07 -2.99 14.62
CA PRO A 64 -11.68 -1.75 15.06
C PRO A 64 -10.62 -0.90 15.77
N SER A 65 -10.66 0.42 15.55
CA SER A 65 -9.74 1.39 16.16
C SER A 65 -9.85 1.48 17.69
N ALA A 66 -10.88 0.88 18.27
CA ALA A 66 -11.05 0.66 19.70
C ALA A 66 -11.35 -0.82 19.96
N PRO A 67 -10.92 -1.40 21.09
CA PRO A 67 -11.38 -2.72 21.49
C PRO A 67 -12.92 -2.74 21.56
N PRO A 68 -13.59 -3.83 21.14
CA PRO A 68 -15.04 -3.91 21.22
C PRO A 68 -15.51 -3.69 22.67
N ASP A 69 -16.60 -2.95 22.84
CA ASP A 69 -17.19 -2.48 24.10
C ASP A 69 -17.84 -3.60 24.95
N TRP A 70 -17.27 -4.81 24.97
CA TRP A 70 -17.77 -5.88 25.85
C TRP A 70 -17.66 -5.51 27.35
N SER A 71 -16.99 -4.41 27.69
CA SER A 71 -16.98 -3.81 29.03
C SER A 71 -18.15 -2.86 29.34
N ASN A 72 -19.03 -2.55 28.38
CA ASN A 72 -20.20 -1.71 28.66
C ASN A 72 -21.42 -2.15 27.84
N ALA A 73 -22.18 -3.10 28.40
CA ALA A 73 -23.44 -3.63 27.86
C ALA A 73 -24.61 -2.61 27.78
N ALA A 74 -24.31 -1.31 27.71
CA ALA A 74 -25.26 -0.21 27.80
C ALA A 74 -25.13 0.86 26.71
N ALA A 75 -24.27 0.69 25.71
CA ALA A 75 -24.27 1.55 24.52
C ALA A 75 -25.32 1.03 23.52
N THR A 76 -26.57 1.41 23.77
CA THR A 76 -27.69 1.26 22.85
C THR A 76 -27.53 2.19 21.65
N ASP A 77 -27.55 1.62 20.46
CA ASP A 77 -27.85 2.20 19.14
C ASP A 77 -26.97 3.33 18.56
N GLN A 78 -26.69 3.18 17.26
CA GLN A 78 -26.25 4.18 16.26
C GLN A 78 -24.75 4.44 16.06
N ASP A 79 -24.02 3.41 15.66
CA ASP A 79 -23.32 3.38 14.35
C ASP A 79 -22.79 1.95 14.20
N GLU A 80 -23.45 1.11 13.39
CA GLU A 80 -22.77 -0.13 12.99
C GLU A 80 -21.53 0.32 12.24
N ASP A 81 -20.35 0.11 12.82
CA ASP A 81 -19.07 0.42 12.19
C ASP A 81 -18.91 -0.47 10.94
N THR A 82 -19.54 -0.03 9.85
CA THR A 82 -19.51 -0.70 8.55
C THR A 82 -18.17 -0.49 7.87
N THR A 83 -17.24 0.27 8.45
CA THR A 83 -15.91 0.54 7.89
C THR A 83 -15.17 -0.77 7.61
N ALA A 84 -15.20 -1.71 8.55
CA ALA A 84 -14.57 -3.02 8.37
C ALA A 84 -15.20 -3.80 7.21
N VAL A 85 -16.53 -3.73 7.07
CA VAL A 85 -17.28 -4.34 5.97
C VAL A 85 -16.92 -3.68 4.63
N GLN A 86 -16.88 -2.35 4.55
CA GLN A 86 -16.54 -1.62 3.32
C GLN A 86 -15.09 -1.86 2.89
N LYS A 87 -14.15 -1.89 3.85
CA LYS A 87 -12.76 -2.30 3.58
C LYS A 87 -12.72 -3.72 3.00
N LEU A 88 -13.47 -4.65 3.59
CA LEU A 88 -13.52 -6.03 3.11
C LEU A 88 -14.13 -6.12 1.70
N VAL A 89 -15.24 -5.45 1.45
CA VAL A 89 -15.89 -5.37 0.13
C VAL A 89 -14.90 -4.84 -0.91
N THR A 90 -14.15 -3.79 -0.57
CA THR A 90 -13.13 -3.20 -1.47
C THR A 90 -12.03 -4.20 -1.82
N VAL A 91 -11.50 -4.91 -0.82
CA VAL A 91 -10.44 -5.91 -1.01
C VAL A 91 -10.96 -7.12 -1.80
N LEU A 92 -12.17 -7.59 -1.51
CA LEU A 92 -12.82 -8.67 -2.26
C LEU A 92 -13.14 -8.27 -3.69
N HIS A 93 -13.52 -7.00 -3.92
CA HIS A 93 -13.73 -6.47 -5.26
C HIS A 93 -12.44 -6.51 -6.08
N TYR A 94 -11.31 -6.08 -5.49
CA TYR A 94 -9.99 -6.21 -6.12
C TYR A 94 -9.68 -7.66 -6.50
N PHE A 95 -9.87 -8.62 -5.57
CA PHE A 95 -9.61 -10.03 -5.85
C PHE A 95 -10.54 -10.63 -6.90
N SER A 96 -11.84 -10.28 -6.85
CA SER A 96 -12.83 -10.70 -7.84
C SER A 96 -12.40 -10.23 -9.24
N ARG A 97 -12.07 -8.94 -9.38
CA ARG A 97 -11.63 -8.37 -10.64
C ARG A 97 -10.35 -9.05 -11.16
N PHE A 98 -9.36 -9.22 -10.28
CA PHE A 98 -8.14 -9.96 -10.61
C PHE A 98 -8.47 -11.37 -11.11
N THR A 99 -9.29 -12.15 -10.39
CA THR A 99 -9.62 -13.52 -10.81
C THR A 99 -10.38 -13.59 -12.14
N THR A 100 -11.34 -12.70 -12.38
CA THR A 100 -12.12 -12.65 -13.62
C THR A 100 -11.24 -12.28 -14.81
N ASP A 101 -10.36 -11.29 -14.64
CA ASP A 101 -9.44 -10.85 -15.69
C ASP A 101 -8.37 -11.93 -15.99
N ASN A 102 -7.95 -12.69 -14.97
CA ASN A 102 -7.07 -13.85 -15.16
C ASN A 102 -7.77 -15.01 -15.90
N LEU A 103 -9.05 -15.27 -15.63
CA LEU A 103 -9.82 -16.36 -16.23
C LEU A 103 -10.28 -16.06 -17.67
N SER A 104 -10.64 -14.80 -17.94
CA SER A 104 -11.05 -14.34 -19.27
C SER A 104 -9.88 -14.20 -20.25
N SER A 105 -8.65 -14.10 -19.73
CA SER A 105 -7.42 -14.21 -20.51
C SER A 105 -7.14 -15.67 -20.89
N GLY A 106 -8.02 -16.26 -21.71
CA GLY A 106 -7.77 -17.55 -22.38
C GLY A 106 -6.68 -17.50 -23.46
N ASP A 107 -6.00 -16.35 -23.57
CA ASP A 107 -4.85 -16.09 -24.43
C ASP A 107 -3.58 -16.06 -23.55
N ASN A 108 -2.46 -16.56 -24.08
CA ASN A 108 -1.20 -16.90 -23.37
C ASN A 108 -0.48 -15.70 -22.71
N THR A 109 -1.09 -14.52 -22.65
CA THR A 109 -0.49 -13.31 -22.08
C THR A 109 -1.45 -12.66 -21.08
N ASN A 110 -1.34 -13.08 -19.83
CA ASN A 110 -2.04 -12.46 -18.72
C ASN A 110 -1.62 -10.98 -18.60
N ARG A 111 -2.55 -10.03 -18.74
CA ARG A 111 -2.26 -8.59 -18.68
C ARG A 111 -1.55 -8.18 -17.39
N TYR A 112 -1.76 -8.91 -16.29
CA TYR A 112 -1.08 -8.65 -15.02
C TYR A 112 0.40 -9.07 -15.00
N ASP A 113 0.83 -9.90 -15.95
CA ASP A 113 2.24 -10.25 -16.15
C ASP A 113 2.99 -9.19 -16.95
N GLN A 114 2.28 -8.40 -17.77
CA GLN A 114 2.88 -7.33 -18.58
C GLN A 114 2.95 -6.00 -17.83
N GLN A 115 2.05 -5.77 -16.87
CA GLN A 115 2.00 -4.52 -16.11
C GLN A 115 2.90 -4.61 -14.88
N VAL A 116 3.77 -3.63 -14.70
CA VAL A 116 4.71 -3.55 -13.57
C VAL A 116 4.39 -2.37 -12.65
N ILE A 117 4.71 -2.53 -11.37
CA ILE A 117 4.63 -1.53 -10.32
C ILE A 117 6.03 -1.37 -9.73
N THR A 118 6.50 -0.13 -9.59
CA THR A 118 7.81 0.17 -8.98
C THR A 118 7.62 0.88 -7.65
N TYR A 119 8.20 0.32 -6.61
CA TYR A 119 8.26 0.89 -5.26
C TYR A 119 9.66 1.46 -5.05
N SER A 120 9.79 2.77 -4.81
CA SER A 120 11.08 3.43 -4.56
C SER A 120 11.14 4.06 -3.17
N ARG A 121 12.26 3.84 -2.47
CA ARG A 121 12.65 4.60 -1.28
C ARG A 121 13.66 5.66 -1.68
N HIS A 122 13.31 6.91 -1.47
CA HIS A 122 14.21 8.04 -1.63
C HIS A 122 14.76 8.46 -0.25
N VAL A 123 16.06 8.74 -0.19
CA VAL A 123 16.73 9.29 0.99
C VAL A 123 17.10 10.72 0.65
N LEU A 124 16.51 11.67 1.38
CA LEU A 124 16.80 13.07 1.20
C LEU A 124 18.04 13.44 2.02
N ASP A 125 18.98 14.14 1.40
CA ASP A 125 20.11 14.72 2.12
C ASP A 125 19.64 15.98 2.85
N THR A 126 19.50 15.86 4.18
CA THR A 126 19.06 16.97 5.03
C THR A 126 20.21 17.87 5.46
N THR A 127 21.46 17.57 5.10
CA THR A 127 22.61 18.46 5.40
C THR A 127 22.57 19.73 4.57
N LEU A 128 21.87 19.71 3.43
CA LEU A 128 21.58 20.91 2.64
C LEU A 128 20.57 21.85 3.32
N TRP A 129 19.87 21.39 4.36
CA TRP A 129 18.83 22.17 5.03
C TRP A 129 19.37 23.05 6.16
N THR A 130 20.57 22.79 6.68
CA THR A 130 21.15 23.55 7.81
C THR A 130 21.60 24.96 7.44
N ASP A 131 21.74 25.28 6.14
CA ASP A 131 21.99 26.65 5.66
C ASP A 131 20.70 27.41 5.28
N GLY A 132 19.53 26.81 5.53
CA GLY A 132 18.22 27.41 5.29
C GLY A 132 17.69 28.16 6.49
N GLY A 133 17.96 29.47 6.52
CA GLY A 133 17.45 30.41 7.52
C GLY A 133 15.98 30.18 7.87
N MET A 134 15.71 30.03 9.16
CA MET A 134 14.40 30.29 9.75
C MET A 134 13.89 31.63 9.23
N ALA A 135 12.59 31.68 8.91
CA ALA A 135 11.89 32.88 8.42
C ALA A 135 12.34 34.15 9.17
N GLY A 136 13.22 34.92 8.53
CA GLY A 136 14.00 35.95 9.22
C GLY A 136 15.26 36.39 8.48
N GLY A 137 15.20 36.50 7.14
CA GLY A 137 16.17 37.25 6.34
C GLY A 137 17.34 36.44 5.77
N GLY A 138 17.22 36.05 4.49
CA GLY A 138 18.38 35.75 3.64
C GLY A 138 18.64 34.27 3.37
N GLY A 139 17.60 33.42 3.38
CA GLY A 139 17.73 32.01 3.04
C GLY A 139 17.61 31.75 1.53
N TRP A 140 18.14 30.63 1.04
CA TRP A 140 18.01 30.15 -0.34
C TRP A 140 16.57 30.14 -0.88
N ALA A 141 15.58 29.93 -0.02
CA ALA A 141 14.16 29.98 -0.34
C ALA A 141 13.67 31.37 -0.79
N ASP A 142 14.28 32.45 -0.31
CA ASP A 142 13.90 33.84 -0.64
C ASP A 142 14.30 34.22 -2.09
N THR A 143 15.13 33.39 -2.74
CA THR A 143 15.63 33.63 -4.11
C THR A 143 14.91 32.83 -5.18
N LEU A 144 14.08 31.86 -4.80
CA LEU A 144 13.37 31.02 -5.75
C LEU A 144 12.06 31.69 -6.17
N PRO A 145 11.77 31.79 -7.49
CA PRO A 145 10.49 32.30 -7.94
C PRO A 145 9.37 31.35 -7.51
N TRP A 146 8.21 31.92 -7.17
CA TRP A 146 7.01 31.15 -6.88
C TRP A 146 6.64 30.25 -8.06
N THR A 147 6.33 28.99 -7.77
CA THR A 147 5.79 28.05 -8.75
C THR A 147 4.30 28.27 -8.97
N SER A 148 3.80 27.92 -10.14
CA SER A 148 2.36 27.97 -10.43
C SER A 148 1.60 27.02 -9.50
N VAL A 149 0.46 27.49 -8.98
CA VAL A 149 -0.42 26.70 -8.11
C VAL A 149 -1.79 26.60 -8.76
N HIS A 150 -2.27 25.37 -8.94
CA HIS A 150 -3.64 25.07 -9.35
C HIS A 150 -4.44 24.65 -8.12
N VAL A 151 -5.60 25.28 -7.90
CA VAL A 151 -6.48 25.00 -6.76
C VAL A 151 -7.86 24.68 -7.29
N HIS A 152 -8.36 23.51 -6.93
CA HIS A 152 -9.67 23.02 -7.32
C HIS A 152 -10.54 22.87 -6.06
N ALA A 153 -11.83 23.22 -6.16
CA ALA A 153 -12.78 23.10 -5.07
C ALA A 153 -13.51 21.75 -5.05
N ASN A 154 -13.34 20.97 -6.12
CA ASN A 154 -13.98 19.70 -6.40
C ASN A 154 -12.96 18.75 -7.04
N GLY A 155 -13.19 17.45 -6.88
CA GLY A 155 -12.25 16.41 -7.27
C GLY A 155 -11.44 15.89 -6.09
N ALA A 156 -10.72 14.79 -6.32
CA ALA A 156 -9.78 14.20 -5.40
C ALA A 156 -8.45 13.93 -6.13
N ILE A 157 -7.37 13.72 -5.37
CA ILE A 157 -6.01 13.56 -5.92
C ILE A 157 -5.92 12.35 -6.86
N GLU A 158 -6.78 11.34 -6.67
CA GLU A 158 -6.86 10.16 -7.51
C GLU A 158 -7.69 10.33 -8.79
N ASP A 159 -8.47 11.41 -8.91
CA ASP A 159 -9.40 11.67 -10.03
C ASP A 159 -8.82 12.65 -11.07
N ASP A 160 -7.95 13.56 -10.63
CA ASP A 160 -7.32 14.64 -11.42
C ASP A 160 -5.88 14.32 -11.88
#